data_AF-A0A7K4UMP3-F1
#
_entry.id   AF-A0A7K4UMP3-F1
#
_cell.length_a   1.000
_cell.length_b   1.000
_cell.length_c   1.000
_cell.angle_alpha   90.00
_cell.angle_beta   90.00
_cell.angle_gamma   90.00
#
_symmetry.space_group_name_H-M   'P 1'
#
loop_
_entity.id
_entity.type
_entity.pdbx_description
1 polymer ?
#
loop_
_entity_poly.entity_id
_entity_poly.type
_entity_poly.pdbx_seq_one_letter_code
_entity_poly.pdbx_strand_id
1 'polypeptide(L)'
;MTLKACKKEEKMDREFQKKFKFEGSINVLTRMMVDPATTEKRGGAKNLPLRRGEILDVIQFTNQEQILCRNSQRRYGYVPQAVMLPL
;
A
#
# COMPACT_ATOMS: atom_id res chain seq x y z
N MET A 1 17.22 -21.50 3.53
CA MET A 1 16.39 -20.48 2.85
C MET A 1 16.68 -19.12 3.49
N THR A 2 16.88 -18.08 2.68
CA THR A 2 17.77 -16.93 2.93
C THR A 2 17.28 -15.93 4.00
N LEU A 3 17.89 -15.98 5.19
CA LEU A 3 17.73 -15.11 6.38
C LEU A 3 17.98 -13.58 6.15
N LYS A 4 18.19 -13.12 4.92
CA LYS A 4 18.58 -11.72 4.61
C LYS A 4 17.40 -10.80 4.26
N ALA A 5 16.23 -11.33 3.88
CA ALA A 5 15.05 -10.52 3.54
C ALA A 5 14.31 -9.99 4.79
N CYS A 6 14.25 -10.78 5.86
CA CYS A 6 13.49 -10.47 7.08
C CYS A 6 13.90 -9.12 7.71
N LYS A 7 15.20 -8.85 7.80
CA LYS A 7 15.73 -7.62 8.43
C LYS A 7 15.39 -6.33 7.67
N LYS A 8 15.16 -6.40 6.35
CA LYS A 8 14.78 -5.22 5.55
C LYS A 8 13.28 -4.97 5.67
N GLU A 9 12.49 -6.03 5.66
CA GLU A 9 11.02 -5.97 5.83
C GLU A 9 10.66 -5.33 7.18
N GLU A 10 11.26 -5.81 8.28
CA GLU A 10 11.00 -5.23 9.61
C GLU A 10 11.35 -3.75 9.73
N LYS A 11 12.39 -3.29 9.03
CA LYS A 11 12.75 -1.86 9.03
C LYS A 11 11.69 -1.03 8.31
N MET A 12 11.29 -1.46 7.11
CA MET A 12 10.26 -0.76 6.34
C MET A 12 8.91 -0.75 7.06
N ASP A 13 8.58 -1.85 7.72
CA ASP A 13 7.35 -2.01 8.50
C ASP A 13 7.35 -1.09 9.73
N ARG A 14 8.47 -1.01 10.47
CA ARG A 14 8.62 -0.08 11.61
C ARG A 14 8.60 1.38 11.17
N GLU A 15 9.26 1.71 10.06
CA GLU A 15 9.22 3.05 9.48
C GLU A 15 7.82 3.43 9.02
N PHE A 16 7.10 2.49 8.40
CA PHE A 16 5.70 2.64 8.04
C PHE A 16 4.83 2.87 9.28
N GLN A 17 4.93 2.01 10.30
CA GLN A 17 4.17 2.14 11.53
C GLN A 17 4.36 3.52 12.18
N LYS A 18 5.61 3.99 12.25
CA LYS A 18 5.90 5.35 12.73
C LYS A 18 5.33 6.44 11.83
N LYS A 19 5.50 6.33 10.51
CA LYS A 19 5.14 7.37 9.55
C LYS A 19 3.63 7.54 9.39
N PHE A 20 2.89 6.45 9.50
CA PHE A 20 1.44 6.41 9.36
C PHE A 20 0.71 6.36 10.71
N LYS A 21 1.44 6.30 11.83
CA LYS A 21 0.88 6.01 13.17
C LYS A 21 -0.01 4.76 13.13
N PHE A 22 0.43 3.75 12.36
CA PHE A 22 -0.31 2.52 12.18
C PHE A 22 -0.13 1.65 13.42
N GLU A 23 -1.24 1.35 14.08
CA GLU A 23 -1.27 0.46 15.23
C GLU A 23 -1.66 -0.96 14.78
N GLY A 24 -0.92 -1.95 15.27
CA GLY A 24 -1.17 -3.37 14.99
C GLY A 24 -0.25 -3.98 13.95
N SER A 25 -0.57 -5.22 13.56
CA SER A 25 0.20 -6.03 12.63
C SER A 25 -0.14 -5.70 11.18
N ILE A 26 0.89 -5.58 10.34
CA ILE A 26 0.74 -5.31 8.91
C ILE A 26 0.35 -6.61 8.22
N ASN A 27 -0.94 -6.79 7.99
CA ASN A 27 -1.49 -7.93 7.27
C ASN A 27 -2.19 -7.47 6.00
N VAL A 28 -2.18 -8.31 4.97
CA VAL A 28 -2.94 -8.06 3.75
C VAL A 28 -4.39 -8.47 4.01
N LEU A 29 -5.29 -7.50 4.02
CA LEU A 29 -6.74 -7.73 4.17
C LEU A 29 -7.34 -8.27 2.87
N THR A 30 -7.00 -7.63 1.76
CA THR A 30 -7.45 -8.03 0.42
C THR A 30 -6.49 -7.48 -0.63
N ARG A 31 -6.67 -7.89 -1.89
CA ARG A 31 -5.96 -7.30 -3.03
C ARG A 31 -6.95 -6.58 -3.92
N MET A 32 -6.55 -5.41 -4.36
CA MET A 32 -7.32 -4.60 -5.30
C MET A 32 -6.41 -4.17 -6.46
N MET A 33 -7.03 -3.95 -7.60
CA MET A 33 -6.36 -3.46 -8.79
C MET A 33 -6.64 -1.97 -8.94
N VAL A 34 -5.61 -1.18 -9.25
CA VAL A 34 -5.81 0.20 -9.67
C VAL A 34 -6.54 0.17 -11.01
N ASP A 35 -7.69 0.83 -11.08
CA ASP A 35 -8.53 0.90 -12.26
C ASP A 35 -7.67 1.31 -13.49
N PRO A 36 -7.63 0.50 -14.56
CA PRO A 36 -6.91 0.83 -15.79
C PRO A 36 -7.28 2.19 -16.40
N ALA A 37 -8.50 2.67 -16.16
CA ALA A 37 -8.97 3.99 -16.60
C ALA A 37 -8.37 5.14 -15.77
N THR A 38 -7.81 4.87 -14.59
CA THR A 38 -7.23 5.88 -13.70
C THR A 38 -6.00 6.53 -14.32
N THR A 39 -5.91 7.86 -14.26
CA THR A 39 -4.69 8.57 -14.66
C THR A 39 -3.56 8.29 -13.67
N GLU A 40 -2.38 7.96 -14.20
CA GLU A 40 -1.19 7.75 -13.37
C GLU A 40 -0.91 8.97 -12.51
N LYS A 41 -0.74 8.78 -11.21
CA LYS A 41 -0.41 9.84 -10.26
C LYS A 41 0.95 9.57 -9.66
N ARG A 42 1.79 10.61 -9.65
CA ARG A 42 3.04 10.56 -8.90
C ARG A 42 2.73 10.42 -7.41
N GLY A 43 3.41 9.47 -6.77
CA GLY A 43 3.29 9.26 -5.34
C GLY A 43 3.73 10.50 -4.56
N GLY A 44 3.13 10.70 -3.38
CA GLY A 44 3.47 11.79 -2.47
C GLY A 44 4.27 11.31 -1.28
N ALA A 45 4.53 12.19 -0.31
CA ALA A 45 5.23 11.81 0.91
C ALA A 45 4.56 10.66 1.68
N LYS A 46 3.22 10.55 1.60
CA LYS A 46 2.40 9.50 2.22
C LYS A 46 1.54 8.71 1.22
N ASN A 47 1.58 9.04 -0.07
CA ASN A 47 0.74 8.42 -1.10
C ASN A 47 1.59 7.50 -1.98
N LEU A 48 1.06 6.33 -2.34
CA LEU A 48 1.71 5.47 -3.32
C LEU A 48 1.57 6.06 -4.73
N PRO A 49 2.57 5.90 -5.60
CA PRO A 49 2.38 6.17 -7.02
C PRO A 49 1.33 5.21 -7.56
N LEU A 50 0.39 5.74 -8.34
CA LEU A 50 -0.66 4.94 -8.97
C LEU A 50 -0.24 4.62 -10.40
N ARG A 51 -0.16 3.33 -10.71
CA ARG A 51 0.00 2.84 -12.08
C ARG A 51 -1.26 2.09 -12.50
N ARG A 52 -1.66 2.28 -13.76
CA ARG A 52 -2.83 1.64 -14.35
C ARG A 52 -2.69 0.12 -14.29
N GLY A 53 -3.72 -0.54 -13.77
CA GLY A 53 -3.76 -1.99 -13.64
C GLY A 53 -2.75 -2.59 -12.65
N GLU A 54 -2.11 -1.78 -11.81
CA GLU A 54 -1.24 -2.29 -10.76
C GLU A 54 -2.07 -2.95 -9.66
N ILE A 55 -1.66 -4.15 -9.23
CA ILE A 55 -2.27 -4.83 -8.09
C ILE A 55 -1.59 -4.36 -6.81
N LEU A 56 -2.40 -3.94 -5.86
CA LEU A 56 -1.98 -3.46 -4.56
C LEU A 56 -2.59 -4.32 -3.46
N ASP A 57 -1.78 -4.64 -2.45
CA ASP A 57 -2.24 -5.30 -1.23
C ASP A 57 -2.86 -4.24 -0.32
N VAL A 58 -4.14 -4.37 0.02
CA VAL A 58 -4.83 -3.49 0.98
C VAL A 58 -4.44 -3.92 2.38
N ILE A 59 -3.81 -3.01 3.13
CA ILE A 59 -3.37 -3.24 4.51
C ILE A 59 -4.45 -2.80 5.50
N GLN A 60 -5.08 -1.66 5.24
CA GLN A 60 -6.14 -1.12 6.10
C GLN A 60 -7.02 -0.14 5.33
N PHE A 61 -8.32 -0.21 5.59
CA PHE A 61 -9.26 0.82 5.19
C PHE A 61 -9.19 1.96 6.20
N THR A 62 -8.63 3.12 5.79
CA THR A 62 -8.42 4.23 6.72
C THR A 62 -9.61 5.16 6.82
N ASN A 63 -10.22 5.51 5.69
CA ASN A 63 -11.46 6.27 5.63
C ASN A 63 -12.18 5.95 4.30
N GLN A 64 -13.28 6.63 4.02
CA GLN A 64 -14.09 6.39 2.82
C GLN A 64 -13.41 6.86 1.52
N GLU A 65 -12.41 7.74 1.63
CA GLU A 65 -11.73 8.32 0.46
C GLU A 65 -10.41 7.62 0.15
N GLN A 66 -9.72 7.10 1.15
CA GLN A 66 -8.37 6.60 1.08
C GLN A 66 -8.24 5.27 1.82
N ILE A 67 -7.47 4.38 1.20
CA ILE A 67 -7.10 3.09 1.73
C ILE A 67 -5.58 2.99 1.77
N LEU A 68 -5.07 2.38 2.84
CA LEU A 68 -3.66 2.18 3.05
C LEU A 68 -3.23 0.89 2.35
N CYS A 69 -2.39 1.03 1.35
CA CYS A 69 -2.01 -0.07 0.48
C CYS A 69 -0.50 -0.29 0.49
N ARG A 70 -0.10 -1.47 0.02
CA ARG A 70 1.28 -1.86 -0.24
C ARG A 70 1.42 -2.31 -1.68
N ASN A 71 2.43 -1.83 -2.38
CA ASN A 71 2.74 -2.29 -3.73
C ASN A 71 3.72 -3.47 -3.75
N SER A 72 3.96 -4.03 -4.94
CA SER A 72 4.92 -5.14 -5.14
C SER A 72 6.35 -4.78 -4.72
N GLN A 73 6.70 -3.50 -4.70
CA GLN A 73 7.99 -2.97 -4.22
C GLN A 73 8.04 -2.81 -2.69
N ARG A 74 7.05 -3.36 -1.95
CA ARG A 74 6.93 -3.27 -0.49
C ARG A 74 6.88 -1.84 0.04
N ARG A 75 6.51 -0.86 -0.80
CA ARG A 75 6.26 0.51 -0.36
C ARG A 75 4.83 0.61 0.11
N TYR A 76 4.64 1.39 1.17
CA TYR A 76 3.34 1.67 1.74
C TYR A 76 2.90 3.10 1.44
N GLY A 77 1.59 3.29 1.29
CA GLY A 77 1.01 4.62 1.16
C GLY A 77 -0.47 4.60 0.89
N TYR A 78 -1.08 5.77 1.00
CA TYR A 78 -2.49 5.97 0.72
C TYR A 78 -2.76 5.95 -0.78
N VAL A 79 -3.89 5.34 -1.11
CA VAL A 79 -4.46 5.26 -2.45
C VAL A 79 -5.94 5.62 -2.34
N PRO A 80 -6.50 6.43 -3.26
CA PRO A 80 -7.91 6.72 -3.23
C PRO A 80 -8.74 5.44 -3.43
N GLN A 81 -9.75 5.22 -2.60
CA GLN A 81 -10.63 4.05 -2.75
C GLN A 81 -11.39 4.08 -4.08
N ALA A 82 -11.74 5.28 -4.57
CA ALA A 82 -12.48 5.48 -5.81
C ALA A 82 -11.77 4.96 -7.08
N VAL A 83 -10.45 4.76 -7.03
CA VAL A 83 -9.65 4.28 -8.17
C VAL A 83 -9.27 2.80 -8.04
N MET A 84 -9.82 2.10 -7.04
CA MET A 84 -9.47 0.72 -6.72
C MET A 84 -10.64 -0.19 -7.05
N LEU A 85 -10.37 -1.23 -7.82
CA LEU A 85 -11.33 -2.26 -8.20
C LEU A 85 -11.03 -3.55 -7.42
N PRO A 86 -12.05 -4.22 -6.86
CA PRO A 86 -11.88 -5.57 -6.34
C PRO A 86 -11.49 -6.52 -7.48
N LEU A 87 -10.60 -7.46 -7.17
CA LEU A 87 -10.19 -8.54 -8.08
C LEU A 87 -11.22 -9.67 -8.10
#